data_AF-M5EPQ8-F1
#
_entry.id   AF-M5EPQ8-F1
#
_cell.length_a   1.000
_cell.length_b   1.000
_cell.length_c   1.000
_cell.angle_alpha   90.00
_cell.angle_beta   90.00
_cell.angle_gamma   90.00
#
_symmetry.space_group_name_H-M   'P 1'
#
loop_
_entity.id
_entity.type
_entity.pdbx_description
1 polymer ?
#
loop_
_entity_poly.entity_id
_entity_poly.type
_entity_poly.pdbx_seq_one_letter_code
_entity_poly.pdbx_strand_id
1 'polypeptide(L)'
;MSPDHPAHVAAFIGEVFGGPKTYTESHGGHREMVMHHLGKHLTEEQRRRWINLLADAADAVGLPGDPEFRSAFMAYVEWGSRLARMNSNLGETCDPETEPMPAWGWGVPGGPYKASGK
;
A
#
# COMPACT_ATOMS: atom_id res chain seq x y z
N MET A 1 -13.18 -6.01 -11.86
CA MET A 1 -12.51 -4.92 -11.11
C MET A 1 -12.86 -3.62 -11.81
N SER A 2 -13.19 -2.55 -11.09
CA SER A 2 -13.53 -1.25 -11.69
C SER A 2 -12.31 -0.66 -12.43
N PRO A 3 -12.49 0.06 -13.56
CA PRO A 3 -11.41 0.84 -14.19
C PRO A 3 -10.79 1.88 -13.24
N ASP A 4 -11.51 2.33 -12.21
CA ASP A 4 -11.02 3.33 -11.24
C ASP A 4 -10.12 2.73 -10.16
N HIS A 5 -10.06 1.40 -10.04
CA HIS A 5 -9.31 0.73 -8.98
C HIS A 5 -7.85 1.16 -8.86
N PRO A 6 -7.06 1.33 -9.94
CA PRO A 6 -5.69 1.82 -9.83
C PRO A 6 -5.59 3.22 -9.21
N ALA A 7 -6.55 4.11 -9.49
CA ALA A 7 -6.58 5.45 -8.91
C ALA A 7 -6.87 5.40 -7.40
N HIS A 8 -7.78 4.52 -6.97
CA HIS A 8 -8.06 4.31 -5.55
C HIS A 8 -6.84 3.74 -4.81
N VAL A 9 -6.14 2.78 -5.41
CA VAL A 9 -4.89 2.22 -4.85
C VAL A 9 -3.82 3.31 -4.75
N ALA A 10 -3.63 4.14 -5.77
CA ALA A 10 -2.67 5.23 -5.75
C ALA A 10 -3.01 6.27 -4.65
N ALA A 11 -4.29 6.64 -4.51
CA ALA A 11 -4.75 7.53 -3.44
C ALA A 11 -4.50 6.95 -2.05
N PHE A 12 -4.81 5.66 -1.84
CA PHE A 12 -4.59 4.97 -0.57
C PHE A 12 -3.11 4.94 -0.19
N ILE A 13 -2.26 4.44 -1.09
CA ILE A 13 -0.82 4.31 -0.84
C ILE A 13 -0.18 5.71 -0.69
N GLY A 14 -0.59 6.68 -1.50
CA GLY A 14 -0.12 8.06 -1.39
C GLY A 14 -0.40 8.66 -0.02
N GLU A 15 -1.60 8.46 0.51
CA GLU A 15 -1.97 8.90 1.85
C GLU A 15 -1.13 8.21 2.94
N VAL A 16 -0.87 6.90 2.81
CA VAL A 16 -0.02 6.16 3.76
C VAL A 16 1.37 6.75 3.89
N PHE A 17 1.96 7.19 2.77
CA PHE A 17 3.29 7.81 2.74
C PHE A 17 3.27 9.31 3.10
N GLY A 18 2.18 9.80 3.72
CA GLY A 18 2.07 11.17 4.20
C GLY A 18 1.56 12.17 3.15
N GLY A 19 0.99 11.68 2.04
CA GLY A 19 0.30 12.49 1.05
C GLY A 19 -1.04 13.04 1.53
N PRO A 20 -1.80 13.70 0.64
CA PRO A 20 -3.15 14.22 0.96
C PRO A 20 -4.11 13.12 1.42
N LYS A 21 -5.12 13.49 2.22
CA LYS A 21 -6.15 12.56 2.77
C LYS A 21 -7.21 12.12 1.76
N THR A 22 -6.87 12.09 0.48
CA THR A 22 -7.84 11.89 -0.62
C THR A 22 -8.58 10.57 -0.48
N TYR A 23 -7.91 9.49 -0.03
CA TYR A 23 -8.56 8.19 0.12
C TYR A 23 -9.49 8.17 1.33
N THR A 24 -9.04 8.68 2.47
CA THR A 24 -9.90 8.77 3.65
C THR A 24 -11.16 9.60 3.37
N GLU A 25 -11.00 10.75 2.74
CA GLU A 25 -12.11 11.68 2.47
C GLU A 25 -13.08 11.17 1.39
N SER A 26 -12.57 10.49 0.36
CA SER A 26 -13.37 10.09 -0.81
C SER A 26 -13.81 8.62 -0.78
N HIS A 27 -13.11 7.78 -0.03
CA HIS A 27 -13.24 6.33 -0.07
C HIS A 27 -13.31 5.67 1.32
N GLY A 28 -13.48 6.43 2.41
CA GLY A 28 -13.82 5.87 3.73
C GLY A 28 -12.64 5.31 4.54
N GLY A 29 -11.41 5.51 4.07
CA GLY A 29 -10.20 5.21 4.84
C GLY A 29 -9.88 3.72 5.00
N HIS A 30 -9.01 3.41 5.97
CA HIS A 30 -8.45 2.06 6.12
C HIS A 30 -9.51 0.95 6.28
N ARG A 31 -10.59 1.22 7.03
CA ARG A 31 -11.71 0.30 7.18
C ARG A 31 -12.28 -0.13 5.83
N GLU A 32 -12.60 0.83 4.95
CA GLU A 32 -13.20 0.51 3.64
C GLU A 32 -12.22 -0.26 2.74
N MET A 33 -10.92 0.06 2.81
CA MET A 33 -9.89 -0.74 2.13
C MET A 33 -9.94 -2.20 2.59
N VAL A 34 -10.02 -2.46 3.90
CA VAL A 34 -10.14 -3.84 4.43
C VAL A 34 -11.44 -4.50 3.95
N MET A 35 -12.56 -3.80 3.98
CA MET A 35 -13.86 -4.30 3.51
C MET A 35 -13.80 -4.78 2.06
N HIS A 36 -13.09 -4.06 1.18
CA HIS A 36 -12.93 -4.47 -0.22
C HIS A 36 -12.17 -5.79 -0.42
N HIS A 37 -11.41 -6.22 0.58
CA HIS A 37 -10.61 -7.44 0.52
C HIS A 37 -11.32 -8.67 1.10
N LEU A 38 -12.37 -8.51 1.91
CA LEU A 38 -13.11 -9.61 2.55
C LEU A 38 -13.64 -10.62 1.51
N GLY A 39 -13.64 -11.91 1.87
CA GLY A 39 -14.14 -13.00 1.01
C GLY A 39 -13.41 -13.20 -0.32
N LYS A 40 -12.30 -12.51 -0.58
CA LYS A 40 -11.54 -12.63 -1.84
C LYS A 40 -10.63 -13.86 -1.89
N HIS A 41 -10.36 -14.50 -0.75
CA HIS A 41 -9.50 -15.68 -0.62
C HIS A 41 -8.17 -15.56 -1.39
N LEU A 42 -7.46 -14.45 -1.17
CA LEU A 42 -6.21 -14.17 -1.87
C LEU A 42 -5.15 -15.22 -1.52
N THR A 43 -4.50 -15.74 -2.55
CA THR A 43 -3.41 -16.71 -2.44
C THR A 43 -2.05 -16.02 -2.28
N GLU A 44 -1.04 -16.77 -1.82
CA GLU A 44 0.34 -16.27 -1.80
C GLU A 44 0.88 -15.93 -3.19
N GLU A 45 0.48 -16.69 -4.22
CA GLU A 45 0.88 -16.42 -5.60
C GLU A 45 0.34 -15.07 -6.07
N GLN A 46 -0.95 -14.81 -5.86
CA GLN A 46 -1.58 -13.53 -6.19
C GLN A 46 -0.95 -12.37 -5.42
N ARG A 47 -0.66 -12.56 -4.11
CA ARG A 47 0.01 -11.57 -3.28
C ARG A 47 1.38 -11.20 -3.84
N ARG A 48 2.23 -12.20 -4.12
CA ARG A 48 3.58 -11.97 -4.67
C ARG A 48 3.53 -11.33 -6.05
N ARG A 49 2.59 -11.76 -6.90
CA ARG A 49 2.36 -11.15 -8.22
C ARG A 49 1.97 -9.68 -8.08
N TRP A 50 1.11 -9.33 -7.14
CA TRP A 50 0.71 -7.94 -6.90
C TRP A 50 1.89 -7.08 -6.46
N ILE A 51 2.75 -7.58 -5.56
CA ILE A 51 3.98 -6.88 -5.15
C ILE A 51 4.86 -6.56 -6.37
N ASN A 52 5.13 -7.57 -7.21
CA ASN A 52 5.98 -7.40 -8.39
C ASN A 52 5.39 -6.38 -9.36
N LEU A 53 4.09 -6.48 -9.65
CA LEU A 53 3.41 -5.53 -10.54
C LEU A 53 3.45 -4.09 -10.01
N LEU A 54 3.36 -3.90 -8.70
CA LEU A 54 3.42 -2.57 -8.10
C LEU A 54 4.85 -2.01 -8.11
N ALA A 55 5.87 -2.86 -7.94
CA ALA A 55 7.27 -2.48 -8.11
C ALA A 55 7.57 -2.08 -9.56
N ASP A 56 7.13 -2.89 -10.53
CA ASP A 56 7.27 -2.58 -11.97
C ASP A 56 6.53 -1.27 -12.33
N ALA A 57 5.34 -1.06 -11.77
CA ALA A 57 4.58 0.17 -11.99
C ALA A 57 5.31 1.41 -11.42
N ALA A 58 5.93 1.29 -10.24
CA ALA A 58 6.72 2.35 -9.64
C ALA A 58 7.90 2.76 -10.56
N ASP A 59 8.53 1.80 -11.22
CA ASP A 59 9.57 2.05 -12.23
C ASP A 59 9.01 2.70 -13.49
N ALA A 60 7.91 2.16 -14.03
CA ALA A 60 7.30 2.65 -15.25
C ALA A 60 6.83 4.11 -15.17
N VAL A 61 6.39 4.56 -13.99
CA VAL A 61 5.95 5.95 -13.76
C VAL A 61 7.06 6.85 -13.22
N GLY A 62 8.27 6.33 -13.04
CA GLY A 62 9.44 7.12 -12.61
C GLY A 62 9.44 7.53 -11.13
N LEU A 63 8.88 6.72 -10.23
CA LEU A 63 9.05 6.95 -8.80
C LEU A 63 10.54 6.88 -8.39
N PRO A 64 10.97 7.60 -7.34
CA PRO A 64 12.38 7.67 -6.95
C PRO A 64 13.04 6.29 -6.85
N GLY A 65 14.18 6.11 -7.49
CA GLY A 65 14.93 4.85 -7.52
C GLY A 65 15.97 4.71 -6.42
N ASP A 66 16.11 5.70 -5.53
CA ASP A 66 17.10 5.67 -4.47
C ASP A 66 16.83 4.54 -3.46
N PRO A 67 17.88 3.93 -2.87
CA PRO A 67 17.73 2.79 -1.97
C PRO A 67 16.81 3.06 -0.79
N GLU A 68 16.80 4.28 -0.26
CA GLU A 68 16.03 4.64 0.92
C GLU A 68 14.52 4.72 0.61
N PHE A 69 14.14 5.35 -0.49
CA PHE A 69 12.74 5.33 -0.95
C PHE A 69 12.30 3.90 -1.29
N ARG A 70 13.12 3.15 -2.03
CA ARG A 70 12.75 1.78 -2.45
C ARG A 70 12.64 0.82 -1.27
N SER A 71 13.49 0.98 -0.26
CA SER A 71 13.37 0.25 1.00
C SER A 71 12.06 0.55 1.72
N ALA A 72 11.71 1.83 1.91
CA ALA A 72 10.48 2.24 2.57
C ALA A 72 9.23 1.79 1.80
N PHE A 73 9.22 2.01 0.48
CA PHE A 73 8.14 1.63 -0.42
C PHE A 73 7.88 0.12 -0.37
N MET A 74 8.91 -0.70 -0.59
CA MET A 74 8.75 -2.16 -0.59
C MET A 74 8.39 -2.70 0.79
N ALA A 75 8.89 -2.12 1.87
CA ALA A 75 8.53 -2.54 3.23
C ALA A 75 7.02 -2.38 3.49
N TYR A 76 6.43 -1.24 3.09
CA TYR A 76 4.99 -1.04 3.22
C TYR A 76 4.19 -1.97 2.31
N VAL A 77 4.57 -2.07 1.04
CA VAL A 77 3.88 -2.91 0.04
C VAL A 77 3.88 -4.37 0.48
N GLU A 78 4.98 -4.86 1.02
CA GLU A 78 5.08 -6.21 1.58
C GLU A 78 4.11 -6.37 2.76
N TRP A 79 4.21 -5.49 3.76
CA TRP A 79 3.38 -5.53 4.97
C TRP A 79 1.89 -5.45 4.65
N GLY A 80 1.49 -4.45 3.85
CA GLY A 80 0.10 -4.23 3.46
C GLY A 80 -0.49 -5.38 2.64
N SER A 81 0.32 -6.01 1.77
CA SER A 81 -0.11 -7.18 1.01
C SER A 81 -0.45 -8.39 1.91
N ARG A 82 0.24 -8.54 3.05
CA ARG A 82 -0.06 -9.60 4.03
C ARG A 82 -1.35 -9.31 4.76
N LEU A 83 -1.57 -8.06 5.17
CA LEU A 83 -2.80 -7.62 5.80
C LEU A 83 -4.01 -7.88 4.88
N ALA A 84 -3.91 -7.48 3.61
CA ALA A 84 -4.93 -7.75 2.59
C ALA A 84 -5.21 -9.24 2.42
N ARG A 85 -4.16 -10.09 2.37
CA ARG A 85 -4.32 -11.55 2.30
C ARG A 85 -5.00 -12.10 3.55
N MET A 86 -4.57 -11.70 4.75
CA MET A 86 -5.16 -12.15 6.02
C MET A 86 -6.65 -11.82 6.06
N ASN A 87 -7.00 -10.57 5.78
CA ASN A 87 -8.39 -10.10 5.78
C ASN A 87 -9.24 -10.77 4.69
N SER A 88 -8.64 -11.15 3.56
CA SER A 88 -9.38 -11.85 2.50
C SER A 88 -9.88 -13.25 2.84
N ASN A 89 -9.39 -13.82 3.94
CA ASN A 89 -9.86 -15.12 4.46
C ASN A 89 -10.95 -14.97 5.53
N LEU A 90 -11.25 -13.74 5.96
CA LEU A 90 -12.41 -13.46 6.79
C LEU A 90 -13.69 -13.55 5.94
N GLY A 91 -14.81 -13.81 6.62
CA GLY A 91 -16.13 -13.91 5.97
C GLY A 91 -16.58 -12.60 5.31
N GLU A 92 -17.61 -12.68 4.48
CA GLU A 92 -18.11 -11.55 3.66
C GLU A 92 -18.67 -10.38 4.50
N THR A 93 -19.07 -10.64 5.74
CA THR A 93 -19.54 -9.64 6.69
C THR A 93 -18.73 -9.74 7.98
N CYS A 94 -17.63 -9.02 8.03
CA CYS A 94 -16.89 -8.73 9.26
C CYS A 94 -16.89 -7.22 9.41
N ASP A 95 -17.13 -6.70 10.62
CA ASP A 95 -16.84 -5.29 10.91
C ASP A 95 -15.42 -5.27 11.47
N PRO A 96 -14.39 -5.01 10.63
CA PRO A 96 -13.05 -4.88 11.15
C PRO A 96 -13.04 -3.73 12.15
N GLU A 97 -12.33 -3.89 13.26
CA GLU A 97 -12.09 -2.77 14.17
C GLU A 97 -11.58 -1.58 13.35
N THR A 98 -12.08 -0.38 13.64
CA THR A 98 -11.65 0.82 12.91
C THR A 98 -10.22 1.16 13.32
N GLU A 99 -9.27 0.55 12.63
CA GLU A 99 -7.86 0.88 12.75
C GLU A 99 -7.57 2.20 12.02
N PRO A 100 -6.69 3.06 12.55
CA PRO A 100 -6.32 4.29 11.89
C PRO A 100 -5.65 4.02 10.53
N MET A 101 -5.68 5.03 9.67
CA MET A 101 -4.90 5.00 8.43
C MET A 101 -3.43 4.71 8.75
N PRO A 102 -2.78 3.71 8.12
CA PRO A 102 -1.37 3.47 8.32
C PRO A 102 -0.55 4.71 7.95
N ALA A 103 0.42 5.07 8.77
CA ALA A 103 1.40 6.11 8.47
C ALA A 103 2.76 5.45 8.30
N TRP A 104 3.34 5.53 7.10
CA TRP A 104 4.61 4.90 6.77
C TRP A 104 5.68 5.94 6.47
N GLY A 105 6.81 5.80 7.15
CA GLY A 105 7.98 6.66 6.97
C GLY A 105 9.17 5.91 6.40
N TRP A 106 10.36 6.47 6.59
CA TRP A 106 11.60 5.95 6.02
C TRP A 106 12.14 4.69 6.70
N GLY A 107 11.65 4.33 7.89
CA GLY A 107 12.18 3.20 8.66
C GLY A 107 13.66 3.36 9.02
N VAL A 108 14.41 2.25 9.00
CA VAL A 108 15.86 2.22 9.30
C VAL A 108 16.68 3.17 8.41
N PRO A 109 16.43 3.27 7.08
CA PRO A 109 17.12 4.23 6.22
C PRO A 109 17.07 5.70 6.67
N GLY A 110 16.03 6.13 7.40
CA GLY A 110 15.95 7.47 8.00
C GLY A 110 15.73 8.65 7.03
N GLY A 111 15.98 8.49 5.73
CA GLY A 111 15.70 9.50 4.70
C GLY A 111 16.55 9.31 3.44
N PRO A 112 16.35 10.13 2.40
CA PRO A 112 17.07 9.99 1.14
C PRO A 112 18.60 10.07 1.30
N TYR A 113 19.33 9.31 0.48
CA TYR A 113 20.79 9.36 0.44
C TYR A 113 21.29 10.80 0.24
N LYS A 114 22.17 11.24 1.15
CA LYS A 114 22.91 12.50 0.98
C LYS A 114 24.34 12.15 0.65
N ALA A 115 24.70 12.31 -0.62
CA ALA A 115 26.11 12.18 -1.02
C ALA A 115 26.94 13.14 -0.18
N SER A 116 28.00 12.62 0.46
CA SER A 116 29.02 13.46 1.07
C SER A 116 29.54 14.41 -0.01
N GLY A 117 29.48 15.71 0.24
CA GLY A 117 29.90 16.73 -0.73
C GLY A 117 31.28 16.44 -1.32
N LYS A 118 31.42 16.62 -2.64
CA LYS A 118 32.73 16.79 -3.27
C LYS A 118 33.31 18.15 -2.90
#